data_AF-A0A933D009-F1
#
_entry.id   AF-A0A933D009-F1
#
_cell.length_a   1.000
_cell.length_b   1.000
_cell.length_c   1.000
_cell.angle_alpha   90.00
_cell.angle_beta   90.00
_cell.angle_gamma   90.00
#
_symmetry.space_group_name_H-M   'P 1'
#
loop_
_entity.id
_entity.type
_entity.pdbx_description
1 polymer ?
#
loop_
_entity_poly.entity_id
_entity_poly.type
_entity_poly.pdbx_seq_one_letter_code
_entity_poly.pdbx_strand_id
1 'polypeptide(L)'
;MKRKSLLFLALIVSNFVSANSQESISTFSIVASDPSAGEVGVAVASRFFAVGSVVPWAKADVGAVATQSFANTSFGWQGLELLEKGAAPEEIVTILLRNDADPSRRQFGIVAADGKSATYTGTDCIAWAGGRHGPDYAVQGNILASESVVVAMESTFVNTRGTLAERIYTALVAGDRMGGDSRGKQSASLLVVKQGAGYGGFTDRAIDIRVDDHAEPFVELGRLLGIAQVNYSWNEAWTLFKNKKAGEALPHMERTAKLAPNNPEVVYDLAVIRLAAGKEKEALDALERALQLNPKLKSQAQGDSDMDRLRENERFRRLTKE
;
A
#
# COMPACT_ATOMS: atom_id res chain seq x y z
N MET A 1 57.30 14.27 -58.07
CA MET A 1 57.17 12.83 -58.43
C MET A 1 56.70 12.05 -57.21
N LYS A 2 55.63 11.26 -57.37
CA LYS A 2 54.89 10.53 -56.33
C LYS A 2 55.71 9.40 -55.67
N ARG A 3 55.58 9.23 -54.35
CA ARG A 3 55.65 7.97 -53.57
C ARG A 3 54.93 8.25 -52.22
N LYS A 4 53.66 7.86 -52.00
CA LYS A 4 53.15 6.56 -51.47
C LYS A 4 54.03 6.04 -50.32
N SER A 5 53.66 6.19 -49.06
CA SER A 5 52.86 5.25 -48.21
C SER A 5 53.37 5.48 -46.76
N LEU A 6 52.71 5.25 -45.62
CA LEU A 6 51.64 4.34 -45.22
C LEU A 6 51.08 4.88 -43.88
N LEU A 7 49.76 4.92 -43.72
CA LEU A 7 49.09 5.15 -42.42
C LEU A 7 49.41 3.97 -41.48
N PHE A 8 49.86 4.26 -40.25
CA PHE A 8 49.74 3.31 -39.13
C PHE A 8 48.63 3.82 -38.21
N LEU A 9 47.43 3.27 -38.41
CA LEU A 9 46.30 3.40 -37.50
C LEU A 9 46.54 2.41 -36.35
N ALA A 10 47.05 2.89 -35.22
CA ALA A 10 47.08 2.10 -33.99
C ALA A 10 45.64 2.02 -33.44
N LEU A 11 44.96 0.92 -33.74
CA LEU A 11 43.74 0.52 -33.04
C LEU A 11 44.12 0.22 -31.59
N ILE A 12 43.86 1.16 -30.67
CA ILE A 12 43.75 0.82 -29.25
C ILE A 12 42.41 0.10 -29.10
N VAL A 13 42.44 -1.23 -29.15
CA VAL A 13 41.33 -2.05 -28.67
C VAL A 13 41.38 -1.98 -27.15
N SER A 14 40.68 -0.98 -26.59
CA SER A 14 40.33 -1.02 -25.18
C SER A 14 39.35 -2.17 -24.98
N ASN A 15 39.84 -3.27 -24.38
CA ASN A 15 39.01 -4.34 -23.84
C ASN A 15 38.11 -3.74 -22.76
N PHE A 16 36.90 -3.31 -23.11
CA PHE A 16 35.80 -3.22 -22.16
C PHE A 16 35.33 -4.63 -21.85
N VAL A 17 35.97 -5.28 -20.89
CA VAL A 17 35.30 -6.30 -20.10
C VAL A 17 34.40 -5.55 -19.14
N SER A 18 33.17 -5.24 -19.57
CA SER A 18 32.09 -4.98 -18.63
C SER A 18 31.78 -6.33 -17.97
N ALA A 19 32.40 -6.55 -16.81
CA ALA A 19 31.92 -7.55 -15.87
C ALA A 19 30.47 -7.17 -15.54
N ASN A 20 29.54 -7.94 -16.11
CA ASN A 20 28.13 -7.88 -15.80
C ASN A 20 27.96 -8.42 -14.37
N SER A 21 28.34 -7.63 -13.36
CA SER A 21 27.92 -7.89 -11.99
C SER A 21 26.43 -7.61 -11.96
N GLN A 22 25.62 -8.64 -12.19
CA GLN A 22 24.20 -8.61 -11.92
C GLN A 22 24.08 -8.11 -10.48
N GLU A 23 23.69 -6.84 -10.32
CA GLU A 23 23.57 -6.23 -9.00
C GLU A 23 22.61 -7.10 -8.19
N SER A 24 23.16 -7.77 -7.18
CA SER A 24 22.44 -8.71 -6.33
C SER A 24 21.23 -7.99 -5.72
N ILE A 25 20.00 -8.31 -6.12
CA ILE A 25 18.75 -7.63 -5.70
C ILE A 25 18.28 -8.21 -4.36
N SER A 26 18.49 -7.46 -3.28
CA SER A 26 17.94 -7.69 -1.93
C SER A 26 16.56 -7.10 -1.80
N THR A 27 15.67 -7.75 -1.06
CA THR A 27 14.28 -7.33 -0.93
C THR A 27 13.71 -7.95 0.33
N PHE A 28 12.92 -7.19 1.08
CA PHE A 28 12.04 -7.74 2.11
C PHE A 28 10.61 -7.24 1.91
N SER A 29 9.65 -8.10 2.22
CA SER A 29 8.24 -7.85 1.99
C SER A 29 7.37 -8.54 3.02
N ILE A 30 6.13 -8.08 3.10
CA ILE A 30 5.05 -8.68 3.86
C ILE A 30 3.80 -8.69 2.99
N VAL A 31 3.14 -9.84 2.93
CA VAL A 31 1.76 -9.96 2.46
C VAL A 31 0.88 -10.17 3.68
N ALA A 32 -0.28 -9.54 3.74
CA ALA A 32 -1.21 -9.74 4.85
C ALA A 32 -2.67 -9.57 4.44
N SER A 33 -3.57 -10.15 5.24
CA SER A 33 -5.02 -10.00 5.13
C SER A 33 -5.61 -9.41 6.42
N ASP A 34 -6.79 -8.84 6.29
CA ASP A 34 -7.69 -8.55 7.40
C ASP A 34 -9.08 -9.08 7.01
N PRO A 35 -9.39 -10.34 7.36
CA PRO A 35 -10.67 -10.95 6.98
C PRO A 35 -11.87 -10.19 7.55
N SER A 36 -11.71 -9.51 8.69
CA SER A 36 -12.78 -8.74 9.31
C SER A 36 -13.10 -7.45 8.57
N ALA A 37 -12.09 -6.84 7.94
CA ALA A 37 -12.23 -5.62 7.14
C ALA A 37 -12.44 -5.89 5.64
N GLY A 38 -12.23 -7.14 5.19
CA GLY A 38 -12.23 -7.51 3.77
C GLY A 38 -11.03 -6.93 3.00
N GLU A 39 -9.92 -6.70 3.70
CA GLU A 39 -8.72 -6.08 3.12
C GLU A 39 -7.62 -7.13 2.89
N VAL A 40 -6.89 -7.02 1.79
CA VAL A 40 -5.64 -7.75 1.57
C VAL A 40 -4.58 -6.79 1.04
N GLY A 41 -3.32 -7.01 1.37
CA GLY A 41 -2.27 -6.06 1.03
C GLY A 41 -0.86 -6.64 1.00
N VAL A 42 0.02 -5.87 0.38
CA VAL A 42 1.44 -6.16 0.23
C VAL A 42 2.25 -4.90 0.50
N ALA A 43 3.33 -5.02 1.24
CA ALA A 43 4.39 -4.01 1.23
C ALA A 43 5.75 -4.65 0.97
N VAL A 44 6.64 -3.84 0.40
CA VAL A 44 7.99 -4.26 0.03
C VAL A 44 8.94 -3.08 0.13
N ALA A 45 10.21 -3.35 0.44
CA ALA A 45 11.31 -2.42 0.32
C ALA A 45 12.57 -3.07 -0.23
N SER A 46 13.40 -2.28 -0.91
CA SER A 46 14.64 -2.74 -1.53
C SER A 46 15.61 -1.59 -1.84
N ARG A 47 16.91 -1.89 -1.86
CA ARG A 47 17.93 -1.14 -2.63
C ARG A 47 17.83 -1.53 -4.12
N PHE A 48 16.71 -1.18 -4.74
CA PHE A 48 16.39 -1.39 -6.15
C PHE A 48 15.47 -0.26 -6.59
N PHE A 49 15.58 0.20 -7.83
CA PHE A 49 14.69 1.23 -8.36
C PHE A 49 13.26 0.69 -8.54
N ALA A 50 12.25 1.38 -8.02
CA ALA A 50 10.84 1.11 -8.27
C ALA A 50 10.38 -0.34 -7.96
N VAL A 51 10.79 -0.90 -6.80
CA VAL A 51 10.45 -2.28 -6.41
C VAL A 51 8.94 -2.56 -6.39
N GLY A 52 8.12 -1.53 -6.15
CA GLY A 52 6.66 -1.62 -6.15
C GLY A 52 6.03 -1.92 -7.50
N SER A 53 6.78 -1.83 -8.60
CA SER A 53 6.34 -2.25 -9.94
C SER A 53 6.48 -3.76 -10.20
N VAL A 54 7.22 -4.48 -9.35
CA VAL A 54 7.61 -5.88 -9.57
C VAL A 54 6.97 -6.81 -8.53
N VAL A 55 7.12 -6.47 -7.25
CA VAL A 55 6.86 -7.40 -6.15
C VAL A 55 5.39 -7.49 -5.73
N PRO A 56 4.64 -6.37 -5.59
CA PRO A 56 3.28 -6.41 -5.05
C PRO A 56 2.23 -6.93 -6.04
N TRP A 57 1.52 -7.99 -5.66
CA TRP A 57 0.32 -8.47 -6.35
C TRP A 57 -0.79 -8.67 -5.33
N ALA A 58 -1.98 -8.11 -5.57
CA ALA A 58 -3.12 -8.29 -4.70
C ALA A 58 -4.42 -8.21 -5.49
N LYS A 59 -5.42 -9.01 -5.08
CA LYS A 59 -6.76 -9.01 -5.63
C LYS A 59 -7.77 -9.10 -4.48
N ALA A 60 -8.70 -8.16 -4.43
CA ALA A 60 -9.72 -8.11 -3.39
C ALA A 60 -10.52 -9.42 -3.34
N ASP A 61 -10.91 -9.83 -2.13
CA ASP A 61 -11.59 -11.09 -1.82
C ASP A 61 -10.85 -12.38 -2.21
N VAL A 62 -9.63 -12.27 -2.76
CA VAL A 62 -8.81 -13.42 -3.21
C VAL A 62 -7.56 -13.57 -2.34
N GLY A 63 -6.72 -12.53 -2.28
CA GLY A 63 -5.47 -12.60 -1.53
C GLY A 63 -4.36 -11.73 -2.11
N ALA A 64 -3.14 -11.98 -1.65
CA ALA A 64 -1.96 -11.23 -2.03
C ALA A 64 -0.70 -12.10 -2.14
N VAL A 65 0.18 -11.72 -3.07
CA VAL A 65 1.44 -12.42 -3.39
C VAL A 65 2.57 -11.39 -3.49
N ALA A 66 3.71 -11.69 -2.87
CA ALA A 66 4.95 -10.94 -3.02
C ALA A 66 6.02 -11.86 -3.61
N THR A 67 6.38 -11.68 -4.88
CA THR A 67 7.43 -12.48 -5.56
C THR A 67 8.70 -11.66 -5.75
N GLN A 68 9.85 -12.19 -5.31
CA GLN A 68 11.11 -11.44 -5.18
C GLN A 68 12.36 -12.34 -5.36
N SER A 69 13.54 -11.78 -5.05
CA SER A 69 14.86 -12.36 -5.34
C SER A 69 15.08 -12.48 -6.85
N PHE A 70 15.48 -13.63 -7.38
CA PHE A 70 15.44 -13.90 -8.82
C PHE A 70 13.97 -14.09 -9.25
N ALA A 71 13.20 -13.01 -9.19
CA ALA A 71 11.75 -13.01 -9.24
C ALA A 71 11.24 -13.58 -10.57
N ASN A 72 10.32 -14.53 -10.48
CA ASN A 72 9.44 -14.89 -11.57
C ASN A 72 8.13 -14.12 -11.35
N THR A 73 7.94 -13.02 -12.08
CA THR A 73 6.75 -12.16 -11.90
C THR A 73 5.44 -12.88 -12.24
N SER A 74 5.50 -13.98 -12.98
CA SER A 74 4.31 -14.79 -13.24
C SER A 74 3.71 -15.42 -11.99
N PHE A 75 4.51 -15.66 -10.94
CA PHE A 75 4.01 -16.19 -9.67
C PHE A 75 2.99 -15.27 -9.00
N GLY A 76 3.08 -13.96 -9.25
CA GLY A 76 2.14 -12.98 -8.74
C GLY A 76 0.71 -13.25 -9.21
N TRP A 77 0.47 -13.17 -10.52
CA TRP A 77 -0.88 -13.39 -11.06
C TRP A 77 -1.29 -14.87 -11.05
N GLN A 78 -0.37 -15.82 -11.26
CA GLN A 78 -0.69 -17.27 -11.16
C GLN A 78 -1.08 -17.66 -9.74
N GLY A 79 -0.39 -17.14 -8.72
CA GLY A 79 -0.73 -17.39 -7.33
C GLY A 79 -2.13 -16.87 -6.98
N LEU A 80 -2.47 -15.66 -7.44
CA LEU A 80 -3.82 -15.11 -7.28
C LEU A 80 -4.90 -15.93 -8.01
N GLU A 81 -4.63 -16.40 -9.24
CA GLU A 81 -5.57 -17.28 -9.96
C GLU A 81 -5.81 -18.61 -9.24
N LEU A 82 -4.79 -19.17 -8.60
CA LEU A 82 -4.92 -20.41 -7.82
C LEU A 82 -5.67 -20.18 -6.51
N LEU A 83 -5.41 -19.07 -5.82
CA LEU A 83 -6.19 -18.65 -4.64
C LEU A 83 -7.67 -18.49 -4.98
N GLU A 84 -7.98 -17.84 -6.11
CA GLU A 84 -9.36 -17.65 -6.57
C GLU A 84 -10.07 -18.98 -6.89
N LYS A 85 -9.32 -20.01 -7.28
CA LYS A 85 -9.81 -21.39 -7.47
C LYS A 85 -9.91 -22.19 -6.16
N GLY A 86 -9.53 -21.60 -5.02
CA GLY A 86 -9.61 -22.20 -3.69
C GLY A 86 -8.41 -23.07 -3.30
N ALA A 87 -7.30 -23.01 -4.03
CA ALA A 87 -6.09 -23.73 -3.66
C ALA A 87 -5.49 -23.15 -2.36
N ALA A 88 -4.99 -24.03 -1.48
CA ALA A 88 -4.33 -23.59 -0.25
C ALA A 88 -2.95 -22.99 -0.55
N PRO A 89 -2.48 -21.96 0.17
CA PRO A 89 -1.17 -21.33 -0.07
C PRO A 89 0.01 -22.31 -0.16
N GLU A 90 0.05 -23.35 0.67
CA GLU A 90 1.09 -24.39 0.64
C GLU A 90 1.03 -25.27 -0.62
N GLU A 91 -0.18 -25.55 -1.11
CA GLU A 91 -0.39 -26.23 -2.38
C GLU A 91 0.08 -25.35 -3.55
N ILE A 92 -0.23 -24.05 -3.49
CA ILE A 92 0.20 -23.07 -4.49
C ILE A 92 1.73 -23.00 -4.58
N VAL A 93 2.43 -22.99 -3.45
CA VAL A 93 3.91 -23.07 -3.43
C VAL A 93 4.38 -24.28 -4.25
N THR A 94 3.79 -25.45 -4.02
CA THR A 94 4.16 -26.69 -4.73
C THR A 94 3.85 -26.61 -6.23
N ILE A 95 2.71 -26.01 -6.61
CA ILE A 95 2.29 -25.87 -8.01
C ILE A 95 3.21 -24.91 -8.76
N LEU A 96 3.51 -23.73 -8.19
CA LEU A 96 4.33 -22.70 -8.83
C LEU A 96 5.76 -23.20 -9.05
N LEU A 97 6.32 -23.94 -8.10
CA LEU A 97 7.70 -24.45 -8.19
C LEU A 97 7.87 -25.61 -9.17
N ARG A 98 6.83 -26.42 -9.40
CA ARG A 98 6.92 -27.63 -10.24
C ARG A 98 7.40 -27.35 -11.67
N ASN A 99 7.02 -26.19 -12.22
CA ASN A 99 7.33 -25.81 -13.60
C ASN A 99 8.35 -24.68 -13.70
N ASP A 100 8.95 -24.25 -12.59
CA ASP A 100 9.97 -23.22 -12.60
C ASP A 100 11.34 -23.84 -12.93
N ALA A 101 12.09 -23.18 -13.82
CA ALA A 101 13.39 -23.68 -14.27
C ALA A 101 14.50 -23.53 -13.20
N ASP A 102 14.29 -22.68 -12.20
CA ASP A 102 15.31 -22.30 -11.20
C ASP A 102 14.67 -22.01 -9.83
N PRO A 103 13.93 -22.99 -9.24
CA PRO A 103 13.15 -22.80 -8.02
C PRO A 103 14.03 -22.43 -6.81
N SER A 104 15.28 -22.92 -6.77
CA SER A 104 16.20 -22.66 -5.66
C SER A 104 16.60 -21.18 -5.51
N ARG A 105 16.34 -20.33 -6.52
CA ARG A 105 16.62 -18.89 -6.47
C ARG A 105 15.37 -18.02 -6.32
N ARG A 106 14.21 -18.63 -6.15
CA ARG A 106 12.93 -17.93 -5.97
C ARG A 106 12.69 -17.65 -4.50
N GLN A 107 12.05 -16.52 -4.22
CA GLN A 107 11.48 -16.24 -2.91
C GLN A 107 10.13 -15.57 -3.08
N PHE A 108 9.11 -16.06 -2.37
CA PHE A 108 7.79 -15.44 -2.40
C PHE A 108 6.96 -15.73 -1.15
N GLY A 109 6.05 -14.81 -0.83
CA GLY A 109 5.03 -14.95 0.21
C GLY A 109 3.62 -14.89 -0.39
N ILE A 110 2.70 -15.65 0.19
CA ILE A 110 1.29 -15.74 -0.22
C ILE A 110 0.41 -15.62 1.01
N VAL A 111 -0.68 -14.86 0.91
CA VAL A 111 -1.78 -14.86 1.87
C VAL A 111 -3.11 -14.89 1.12
N ALA A 112 -4.01 -15.77 1.52
CA ALA A 112 -5.38 -15.81 1.05
C ALA A 112 -6.24 -14.78 1.80
N ALA A 113 -7.35 -14.34 1.20
CA ALA A 113 -8.28 -13.42 1.88
C ALA A 113 -8.90 -14.01 3.18
N ASP A 114 -8.89 -15.35 3.33
CA ASP A 114 -9.34 -16.05 4.54
C ASP A 114 -8.26 -16.17 5.63
N GLY A 115 -7.07 -15.60 5.41
CA GLY A 115 -5.99 -15.58 6.38
C GLY A 115 -4.99 -16.73 6.31
N LYS A 116 -5.22 -17.76 5.48
CA LYS A 116 -4.21 -18.80 5.25
C LYS A 116 -3.02 -18.21 4.52
N SER A 117 -1.80 -18.65 4.86
CA SER A 117 -0.58 -18.08 4.32
C SER A 117 0.52 -19.11 4.14
N ALA A 118 1.46 -18.82 3.25
CA ALA A 118 2.69 -19.58 3.09
C ALA A 118 3.82 -18.67 2.63
N THR A 119 5.06 -19.08 2.88
CA THR A 119 6.26 -18.44 2.34
C THR A 119 7.24 -19.49 1.84
N TYR A 120 7.97 -19.17 0.79
CA TYR A 120 9.01 -20.01 0.21
C TYR A 120 10.30 -19.21 0.05
N THR A 121 11.42 -19.81 0.45
CA THR A 121 12.76 -19.29 0.19
C THR A 121 13.60 -20.43 -0.38
N GLY A 122 14.05 -20.28 -1.62
CA GLY A 122 14.92 -21.25 -2.25
C GLY A 122 16.31 -21.29 -1.62
N THR A 123 16.99 -22.44 -1.74
CA THR A 123 18.29 -22.70 -1.09
C THR A 123 19.45 -21.84 -1.60
N ASP A 124 19.31 -21.28 -2.81
CA ASP A 124 20.32 -20.46 -3.48
C ASP A 124 19.98 -18.96 -3.41
N CYS A 125 18.94 -18.58 -2.64
CA CYS A 125 18.73 -17.19 -2.27
C CYS A 125 19.91 -16.69 -1.43
N ILE A 126 20.42 -15.50 -1.76
CA ILE A 126 21.63 -14.97 -1.15
C ILE A 126 21.36 -14.59 0.32
N ALA A 127 22.21 -15.09 1.22
CA ALA A 127 22.06 -14.92 2.66
C ALA A 127 22.26 -13.45 3.13
N TRP A 128 21.63 -13.03 4.23
CA TRP A 128 20.63 -13.78 4.97
C TRP A 128 19.30 -13.83 4.20
N ALA A 129 18.72 -15.02 4.05
CA ALA A 129 17.45 -15.21 3.36
C ALA A 129 16.55 -16.17 4.13
N GLY A 130 15.27 -15.83 4.22
CA GLY A 130 14.27 -16.64 4.89
C GLY A 130 12.91 -15.94 4.97
N GLY A 131 11.97 -16.60 5.60
CA GLY A 131 10.63 -16.07 5.82
C GLY A 131 9.94 -16.73 7.01
N ARG A 132 8.87 -16.08 7.46
CA ARG A 132 7.97 -16.55 8.52
C ARG A 132 6.54 -16.29 8.08
N HIS A 133 5.62 -17.16 8.48
CA HIS A 133 4.22 -16.98 8.17
C HIS A 133 3.35 -17.47 9.32
N GLY A 134 2.13 -16.95 9.39
CA GLY A 134 1.14 -17.30 10.38
C GLY A 134 -0.24 -16.85 9.93
N PRO A 135 -1.25 -16.91 10.82
CA PRO A 135 -2.58 -16.40 10.50
C PRO A 135 -2.49 -14.95 10.00
N ASP A 136 -3.10 -14.70 8.85
CA ASP A 136 -3.24 -13.40 8.20
C ASP A 136 -1.97 -12.75 7.64
N TYR A 137 -0.81 -13.43 7.62
CA TYR A 137 0.40 -12.86 7.03
C TYR A 137 1.46 -13.88 6.56
N ALA A 138 2.31 -13.43 5.63
CA ALA A 138 3.63 -14.00 5.38
C ALA A 138 4.67 -12.89 5.19
N VAL A 139 5.82 -13.04 5.83
CA VAL A 139 6.98 -12.12 5.80
C VAL A 139 8.19 -12.86 5.24
N GLN A 140 8.94 -12.22 4.34
CA GLN A 140 10.13 -12.82 3.75
C GLN A 140 11.15 -11.77 3.32
N GLY A 141 12.41 -12.17 3.24
CA GLY A 141 13.45 -11.36 2.65
C GLY A 141 14.72 -12.12 2.30
N ASN A 142 15.53 -11.56 1.42
CA ASN A 142 16.82 -12.09 0.99
C ASN A 142 17.87 -10.97 0.99
N ILE A 143 19.14 -11.31 1.18
CA ILE A 143 20.27 -10.37 1.36
C ILE A 143 19.96 -9.38 2.51
N LEU A 144 19.31 -9.89 3.54
CA LEU A 144 18.99 -9.11 4.75
C LEU A 144 20.22 -8.98 5.63
N ALA A 145 20.23 -7.93 6.45
CA ALA A 145 21.25 -7.74 7.47
C ALA A 145 21.32 -8.94 8.44
N SER A 146 20.18 -9.55 8.79
CA SER A 146 20.09 -10.77 9.60
C SER A 146 18.65 -11.31 9.66
N GLU A 147 18.46 -12.48 10.31
CA GLU A 147 17.14 -13.03 10.67
C GLU A 147 16.27 -12.06 11.46
N SER A 148 16.90 -11.19 12.27
CA SER A 148 16.16 -10.29 13.14
C SER A 148 15.24 -9.33 12.39
N VAL A 149 15.50 -9.07 11.10
CA VAL A 149 14.62 -8.31 10.20
C VAL A 149 13.25 -8.96 10.09
N VAL A 150 13.17 -10.25 9.73
CA VAL A 150 11.87 -10.92 9.57
C VAL A 150 11.18 -11.18 10.92
N VAL A 151 11.96 -11.41 11.98
CA VAL A 151 11.42 -11.58 13.35
C VAL A 151 10.79 -10.27 13.85
N ALA A 152 11.43 -9.13 13.60
CA ALA A 152 10.89 -7.83 14.00
C ALA A 152 9.64 -7.45 13.20
N MET A 153 9.63 -7.72 11.89
CA MET A 153 8.46 -7.51 11.03
C MET A 153 7.26 -8.32 11.52
N GLU A 154 7.44 -9.62 11.74
CA GLU A 154 6.39 -10.51 12.25
C GLU A 154 5.85 -10.04 13.60
N SER A 155 6.74 -9.88 14.58
CA SER A 155 6.36 -9.47 15.93
C SER A 155 5.62 -8.14 15.93
N THR A 156 6.06 -7.19 15.11
CA THR A 156 5.40 -5.89 14.97
C THR A 156 4.02 -6.02 14.33
N PHE A 157 3.87 -6.80 13.25
CA PHE A 157 2.58 -7.00 12.59
C PHE A 157 1.54 -7.60 13.54
N VAL A 158 1.89 -8.68 14.25
CA VAL A 158 0.99 -9.39 15.16
C VAL A 158 0.55 -8.53 16.35
N ASN A 159 1.42 -7.63 16.83
CA ASN A 159 1.13 -6.79 18.00
C ASN A 159 0.58 -5.41 17.67
N THR A 160 0.64 -4.97 16.41
CA THR A 160 0.13 -3.66 16.00
C THR A 160 -1.39 -3.71 15.78
N ARG A 161 -2.11 -2.74 16.33
CA ARG A 161 -3.55 -2.54 16.08
C ARG A 161 -3.75 -1.38 15.11
N GLY A 162 -4.92 -1.34 14.49
CA GLY A 162 -5.26 -0.35 13.47
C GLY A 162 -5.61 -1.04 12.15
N THR A 163 -5.65 -0.25 11.08
CA THR A 163 -5.93 -0.76 9.73
C THR A 163 -4.83 -1.67 9.22
N LEU A 164 -5.17 -2.51 8.24
CA LEU A 164 -4.20 -3.38 7.60
C LEU A 164 -3.00 -2.59 7.06
N ALA A 165 -3.25 -1.44 6.44
CA ALA A 165 -2.21 -0.54 5.93
C ALA A 165 -1.23 -0.08 7.03
N GLU A 166 -1.72 0.28 8.21
CA GLU A 166 -0.89 0.69 9.36
C GLU A 166 -0.06 -0.46 9.89
N ARG A 167 -0.68 -1.64 10.06
CA ARG A 167 0.02 -2.83 10.55
C ARG A 167 1.15 -3.24 9.60
N ILE A 168 0.86 -3.30 8.29
CA ILE A 168 1.84 -3.63 7.25
C ILE A 168 2.98 -2.60 7.23
N TYR A 169 2.66 -1.30 7.20
CA TYR A 169 3.67 -0.24 7.19
C TYR A 169 4.57 -0.28 8.43
N THR A 170 3.98 -0.44 9.61
CA THR A 170 4.71 -0.49 10.87
C THR A 170 5.64 -1.71 10.92
N ALA A 171 5.20 -2.86 10.41
CA ALA A 171 6.04 -4.04 10.25
C ALA A 171 7.22 -3.76 9.31
N LEU A 172 6.98 -3.15 8.15
CA LEU A 172 8.04 -2.81 7.19
C LEU A 172 9.10 -1.88 7.81
N VAL A 173 8.68 -0.86 8.57
CA VAL A 173 9.57 0.04 9.31
C VAL A 173 10.36 -0.70 10.39
N ALA A 174 9.75 -1.67 11.08
CA ALA A 174 10.45 -2.48 12.08
C ALA A 174 11.54 -3.35 11.44
N GLY A 175 11.31 -3.88 10.24
CA GLY A 175 12.33 -4.58 9.46
C GLY A 175 13.54 -3.69 9.12
N ASP A 176 13.28 -2.47 8.64
CA ASP A 176 14.35 -1.48 8.34
C ASP A 176 15.19 -1.14 9.59
N ARG A 177 14.54 -0.98 10.75
CA ARG A 177 15.24 -0.72 12.03
C ARG A 177 16.20 -1.84 12.46
N MET A 178 15.98 -3.07 11.98
CA MET A 178 16.89 -4.19 12.20
C MET A 178 17.99 -4.32 11.12
N GLY A 179 18.14 -3.29 10.28
CA GLY A 179 19.13 -3.21 9.21
C GLY A 179 18.59 -3.55 7.83
N GLY A 180 17.34 -4.05 7.73
CA GLY A 180 16.65 -4.29 6.47
C GLY A 180 17.49 -5.00 5.41
N ASP A 181 17.51 -4.41 4.22
CA ASP A 181 18.39 -4.77 3.11
C ASP A 181 19.83 -4.37 3.44
N SER A 182 20.75 -5.35 3.46
CA SER A 182 22.15 -5.15 3.83
C SER A 182 22.92 -4.18 2.92
N ARG A 183 22.38 -3.84 1.75
CA ARG A 183 22.96 -2.89 0.79
C ARG A 183 22.45 -1.46 1.00
N GLY A 184 21.51 -1.25 1.92
CA GLY A 184 20.86 0.02 2.21
C GLY A 184 19.42 0.09 1.68
N LYS A 185 18.92 1.31 1.51
CA LYS A 185 17.51 1.59 1.15
C LYS A 185 17.42 2.48 -0.08
N GLN A 186 16.38 2.29 -0.90
CA GLN A 186 16.12 3.12 -2.09
C GLN A 186 14.64 3.25 -2.41
N SER A 187 13.91 2.15 -2.43
CA SER A 187 12.49 2.16 -2.78
C SER A 187 11.65 1.37 -1.79
N ALA A 188 10.38 1.75 -1.69
CA ALA A 188 9.37 1.06 -0.90
C ALA A 188 7.98 1.30 -1.48
N SER A 189 7.06 0.35 -1.29
CA SER A 189 5.67 0.50 -1.70
C SER A 189 4.72 -0.23 -0.78
N LEU A 190 3.47 0.23 -0.76
CA LEU A 190 2.36 -0.39 -0.05
C LEU A 190 1.12 -0.40 -0.95
N LEU A 191 0.56 -1.58 -1.14
CA LEU A 191 -0.70 -1.84 -1.83
C LEU A 191 -1.68 -2.48 -0.85
N VAL A 192 -2.87 -1.91 -0.71
CA VAL A 192 -4.03 -2.52 -0.04
C VAL A 192 -5.21 -2.48 -1.00
N VAL A 193 -5.89 -3.61 -1.13
CA VAL A 193 -7.09 -3.76 -1.95
C VAL A 193 -8.26 -4.26 -1.10
N LYS A 194 -9.46 -3.80 -1.47
CA LYS A 194 -10.75 -4.17 -0.89
C LYS A 194 -11.82 -3.94 -1.95
N GLN A 195 -12.82 -4.81 -1.99
CA GLN A 195 -13.88 -4.76 -2.99
C GLN A 195 -14.53 -3.36 -3.05
N GLY A 196 -14.48 -2.72 -4.21
CA GLY A 196 -15.09 -1.40 -4.45
C GLY A 196 -14.49 -0.26 -3.61
N ALA A 197 -13.31 -0.42 -3.03
CA ALA A 197 -12.69 0.59 -2.16
C ALA A 197 -11.95 1.71 -2.91
N GLY A 198 -11.71 1.53 -4.21
CA GLY A 198 -11.06 2.52 -5.05
C GLY A 198 -11.92 3.77 -5.28
N TYR A 199 -11.33 4.77 -5.92
CA TYR A 199 -11.97 6.07 -6.16
C TYR A 199 -13.35 5.91 -6.81
N GLY A 200 -14.40 6.40 -6.14
CA GLY A 200 -15.79 6.31 -6.60
C GLY A 200 -16.36 4.89 -6.68
N GLY A 201 -15.66 3.88 -6.15
CA GLY A 201 -16.04 2.47 -6.21
C GLY A 201 -15.77 1.77 -7.55
N PHE A 202 -15.00 2.40 -8.45
CA PHE A 202 -14.75 1.84 -9.80
C PHE A 202 -13.63 0.79 -9.85
N THR A 203 -12.81 0.70 -8.80
CA THR A 203 -11.72 -0.29 -8.68
C THR A 203 -11.63 -0.78 -7.24
N ASP A 204 -10.80 -1.79 -7.00
CA ASP A 204 -10.58 -2.34 -5.66
C ASP A 204 -9.35 -1.76 -4.95
N ARG A 205 -8.65 -0.78 -5.54
CA ARG A 205 -7.41 -0.24 -4.99
C ARG A 205 -7.71 0.80 -3.89
N ALA A 206 -7.76 0.34 -2.65
CA ALA A 206 -7.95 1.19 -1.47
C ALA A 206 -6.75 2.13 -1.25
N ILE A 207 -5.55 1.57 -1.24
CA ILE A 207 -4.29 2.30 -1.08
C ILE A 207 -3.27 1.74 -2.07
N ASP A 208 -2.64 2.60 -2.85
CA ASP A 208 -1.54 2.25 -3.75
C ASP A 208 -0.54 3.40 -3.77
N ILE A 209 0.51 3.26 -2.96
CA ILE A 209 1.54 4.28 -2.78
C ILE A 209 2.92 3.69 -3.01
N ARG A 210 3.77 4.46 -3.70
CA ARG A 210 5.10 4.04 -4.13
C ARG A 210 6.10 5.17 -3.91
N VAL A 211 7.25 4.80 -3.38
CA VAL A 211 8.46 5.62 -3.35
C VAL A 211 9.48 4.86 -4.20
N ASP A 212 9.60 5.25 -5.46
CA ASP A 212 10.38 4.48 -6.43
C ASP A 212 11.90 4.75 -6.34
N ASP A 213 12.29 5.92 -5.83
CA ASP A 213 13.68 6.29 -5.59
C ASP A 213 13.77 7.41 -4.54
N HIS A 214 14.27 7.09 -3.35
CA HIS A 214 14.50 8.08 -2.29
C HIS A 214 15.57 7.58 -1.30
N ALA A 215 16.34 8.50 -0.72
CA ALA A 215 17.32 8.15 0.32
C ALA A 215 16.64 7.68 1.62
N GLU A 216 15.43 8.15 1.87
CA GLU A 216 14.61 7.82 3.06
C GLU A 216 13.23 7.28 2.64
N PRO A 217 13.14 6.09 2.01
CA PRO A 217 11.90 5.64 1.38
C PRO A 217 10.81 5.32 2.41
N PHE A 218 11.16 4.86 3.61
CA PHE A 218 10.18 4.55 4.65
C PHE A 218 9.52 5.80 5.24
N VAL A 219 10.30 6.87 5.45
CA VAL A 219 9.77 8.16 5.91
C VAL A 219 8.80 8.73 4.90
N GLU A 220 9.18 8.71 3.62
CA GLU A 220 8.33 9.21 2.55
C GLU A 220 7.08 8.34 2.34
N LEU A 221 7.22 7.01 2.42
CA LEU A 221 6.08 6.10 2.38
C LEU A 221 5.11 6.36 3.53
N GLY A 222 5.60 6.66 4.73
CA GLY A 222 4.77 7.04 5.88
C GLY A 222 4.01 8.35 5.67
N ARG A 223 4.66 9.36 5.07
CA ARG A 223 4.01 10.61 4.68
C ARG A 223 2.88 10.36 3.67
N LEU A 224 3.15 9.55 2.65
CA LEU A 224 2.16 9.15 1.64
C LEU A 224 1.01 8.34 2.25
N LEU A 225 1.30 7.43 3.18
CA LEU A 225 0.29 6.65 3.89
C LEU A 225 -0.68 7.54 4.68
N GLY A 226 -0.17 8.58 5.35
CA GLY A 226 -1.03 9.54 6.04
C GLY A 226 -2.05 10.20 5.12
N ILE A 227 -1.63 10.60 3.92
CA ILE A 227 -2.51 11.17 2.88
C ILE A 227 -3.47 10.12 2.34
N ALA A 228 -2.96 8.91 2.03
CA ALA A 228 -3.74 7.83 1.46
C ALA A 228 -4.86 7.36 2.41
N GLN A 229 -4.61 7.30 3.72
CA GLN A 229 -5.62 6.95 4.71
C GLN A 229 -6.77 7.97 4.80
N VAL A 230 -6.46 9.27 4.71
CA VAL A 230 -7.49 10.32 4.64
C VAL A 230 -8.34 10.10 3.40
N ASN A 231 -7.70 9.94 2.23
CA ASN A 231 -8.43 9.75 0.97
C ASN A 231 -9.27 8.48 0.96
N TYR A 232 -8.73 7.37 1.47
CA TYR A 232 -9.45 6.10 1.53
C TYR A 232 -10.68 6.20 2.43
N SER A 233 -10.53 6.70 3.66
CA SER A 233 -11.64 6.88 4.61
C SER A 233 -12.69 7.86 4.10
N TRP A 234 -12.27 8.93 3.42
CA TRP A 234 -13.17 9.92 2.82
C TRP A 234 -13.95 9.33 1.65
N ASN A 235 -13.28 8.56 0.78
CA ASN A 235 -13.90 7.89 -0.35
C ASN A 235 -14.94 6.85 0.10
N GLU A 236 -14.66 6.08 1.14
CA GLU A 236 -15.63 5.15 1.73
C GLU A 236 -16.87 5.89 2.24
N ALA A 237 -16.67 6.97 3.00
CA ALA A 237 -17.76 7.79 3.51
C ALA A 237 -18.62 8.35 2.36
N TRP A 238 -17.98 8.93 1.35
CA TRP A 238 -18.70 9.57 0.24
C TRP A 238 -19.44 8.56 -0.63
N THR A 239 -18.83 7.41 -0.91
CA THR A 239 -19.47 6.34 -1.68
C THR A 239 -20.73 5.83 -0.99
N LEU A 240 -20.67 5.58 0.32
CA LEU A 240 -21.83 5.18 1.13
C LEU A 240 -22.89 6.29 1.18
N PHE A 241 -22.47 7.53 1.35
CA PHE A 241 -23.38 8.69 1.38
C PHE A 241 -24.13 8.85 0.05
N LYS A 242 -23.44 8.78 -1.10
CA LYS A 242 -24.05 8.84 -2.43
C LYS A 242 -25.04 7.70 -2.67
N ASN A 243 -24.79 6.53 -2.07
CA ASN A 243 -25.69 5.38 -2.06
C ASN A 243 -26.82 5.47 -1.01
N LYS A 244 -27.07 6.65 -0.44
CA LYS A 244 -28.13 6.94 0.54
C LYS A 244 -27.99 6.18 1.86
N LYS A 245 -26.77 5.73 2.19
CA LYS A 245 -26.44 5.02 3.43
C LYS A 245 -25.72 5.92 4.43
N ALA A 246 -26.33 7.05 4.79
CA ALA A 246 -25.68 8.05 5.66
C ALA A 246 -25.25 7.51 7.04
N GLY A 247 -26.01 6.56 7.61
CA GLY A 247 -25.64 5.92 8.87
C GLY A 247 -24.37 5.06 8.78
N GLU A 248 -24.20 4.33 7.68
CA GLU A 248 -22.98 3.55 7.40
C GLU A 248 -21.81 4.47 7.03
N ALA A 249 -22.06 5.59 6.34
CA ALA A 249 -21.05 6.56 5.92
C ALA A 249 -20.40 7.31 7.11
N LEU A 250 -21.19 7.59 8.15
CA LEU A 250 -20.78 8.50 9.22
C LEU A 250 -19.52 8.06 9.99
N PRO A 251 -19.34 6.78 10.41
CA PRO A 251 -18.11 6.35 11.05
C PRO A 251 -16.85 6.59 10.21
N HIS A 252 -16.92 6.37 8.89
CA HIS A 252 -15.80 6.64 7.98
C HIS A 252 -15.53 8.15 7.87
N MET A 253 -16.58 8.98 7.87
CA MET A 253 -16.41 10.44 7.83
C MET A 253 -15.84 10.98 9.14
N GLU A 254 -16.27 10.46 10.28
CA GLU A 254 -15.73 10.80 11.60
C GLU A 254 -14.25 10.42 11.71
N ARG A 255 -13.87 9.24 11.19
CA ARG A 255 -12.46 8.85 11.07
C ARG A 255 -11.68 9.82 10.19
N THR A 256 -12.23 10.19 9.02
CA THR A 256 -11.59 11.14 8.10
C THR A 256 -11.31 12.47 8.79
N ALA A 257 -12.29 13.02 9.50
CA ALA A 257 -12.13 14.27 10.26
C ALA A 257 -11.15 14.15 11.43
N LYS A 258 -11.02 12.97 12.05
CA LYS A 258 -9.98 12.72 13.05
C LYS A 258 -8.58 12.72 12.43
N LEU A 259 -8.43 12.18 11.22
CA LEU A 259 -7.15 12.16 10.50
C LEU A 259 -6.77 13.54 9.93
N ALA A 260 -7.75 14.33 9.53
CA ALA A 260 -7.55 15.65 8.92
C ALA A 260 -8.41 16.76 9.57
N PRO A 261 -8.24 17.05 10.88
CA PRO A 261 -9.13 17.95 11.64
C PRO A 261 -9.05 19.43 11.23
N ASN A 262 -8.01 19.79 10.49
CA ASN A 262 -7.79 21.15 9.98
C ASN A 262 -8.06 21.27 8.48
N ASN A 263 -8.54 20.21 7.81
CA ASN A 263 -8.97 20.30 6.42
C ASN A 263 -10.42 20.80 6.39
N PRO A 264 -10.67 22.03 5.89
CA PRO A 264 -12.01 22.62 5.90
C PRO A 264 -13.04 21.80 5.11
N GLU A 265 -12.64 21.20 3.98
CA GLU A 265 -13.54 20.40 3.13
C GLU A 265 -13.97 19.11 3.84
N VAL A 266 -13.04 18.43 4.50
CA VAL A 266 -13.35 17.24 5.31
C VAL A 266 -14.31 17.58 6.45
N VAL A 267 -14.11 18.70 7.13
CA VAL A 267 -14.99 19.09 8.24
C VAL A 267 -16.37 19.52 7.70
N TYR A 268 -16.42 20.13 6.51
CA TYR A 268 -17.68 20.46 5.83
C TYR A 268 -18.46 19.19 5.46
N ASP A 269 -17.82 18.21 4.82
CA ASP A 269 -18.45 16.95 4.44
C ASP A 269 -18.92 16.15 5.66
N LEU A 270 -18.22 16.28 6.80
CA LEU A 270 -18.70 15.73 8.07
C LEU A 270 -20.02 16.38 8.51
N ALA A 271 -20.17 17.70 8.32
CA ALA A 271 -21.43 18.39 8.59
C ALA A 271 -22.57 17.85 7.70
N VAL A 272 -22.31 17.69 6.40
CA VAL A 272 -23.26 17.14 5.42
C VAL A 272 -23.72 15.74 5.86
N ILE A 273 -22.78 14.83 6.11
CA ILE A 273 -23.11 13.44 6.45
C ILE A 273 -23.79 13.35 7.82
N ARG A 274 -23.40 14.16 8.81
CA ARG A 274 -24.10 14.23 10.11
C ARG A 274 -25.53 14.68 9.95
N LEU A 275 -25.80 15.70 9.13
CA LEU A 275 -27.16 16.17 8.88
C LEU A 275 -28.01 15.08 8.23
N ALA A 276 -27.46 14.40 7.21
CA ALA A 276 -28.13 13.29 6.55
C ALA A 276 -28.38 12.09 7.49
N ALA A 277 -27.49 11.85 8.45
CA ALA A 277 -27.66 10.86 9.50
C ALA A 277 -28.60 11.32 10.64
N GLY A 278 -29.22 12.51 10.54
CA GLY A 278 -30.16 13.04 11.53
C GLY A 278 -29.51 13.69 12.76
N LYS A 279 -28.19 13.87 12.75
CA LYS A 279 -27.43 14.49 13.85
C LYS A 279 -27.31 16.01 13.66
N GLU A 280 -28.46 16.70 13.64
CA GLU A 280 -28.55 18.12 13.25
C GLU A 280 -27.65 19.06 14.08
N LYS A 281 -27.66 18.92 15.41
CA LYS A 281 -26.84 19.76 16.29
C LYS A 281 -25.34 19.63 15.98
N GLU A 282 -24.87 18.40 15.82
CA GLU A 282 -23.47 18.08 15.55
C GLU A 282 -23.06 18.45 14.12
N ALA A 283 -24.01 18.47 13.18
CA ALA A 283 -23.82 18.99 11.84
C ALA A 283 -23.57 20.50 11.87
N LEU A 284 -24.37 21.26 12.62
CA LEU A 284 -24.17 22.70 12.78
C LEU A 284 -22.84 23.05 13.46
N ASP A 285 -22.43 22.25 14.46
CA ASP A 285 -21.13 22.40 15.12
C ASP A 285 -19.97 22.15 14.14
N ALA A 286 -20.07 21.11 13.31
CA ALA A 286 -19.07 20.82 12.26
C ALA A 286 -19.06 21.92 11.19
N LEU A 287 -20.22 22.38 10.72
CA LEU A 287 -20.33 23.45 9.73
C LEU A 287 -19.68 24.73 10.24
N GLU A 288 -19.99 25.16 11.47
CA GLU A 288 -19.36 26.33 12.07
C GLU A 288 -17.84 26.21 12.08
N ARG A 289 -17.31 25.03 12.46
CA ARG A 289 -15.87 24.77 12.44
C ARG A 289 -15.29 24.84 11.01
N ALA A 290 -15.96 24.25 10.02
CA ALA A 290 -15.53 24.31 8.63
C ALA A 290 -15.46 25.75 8.11
N LEU A 291 -16.47 26.58 8.43
CA LEU A 291 -16.52 27.99 8.04
C LEU A 291 -15.46 28.84 8.76
N GLN A 292 -15.09 28.51 10.00
CA GLN A 292 -13.96 29.14 10.69
C GLN A 292 -12.62 28.81 10.02
N LEU A 293 -12.46 27.57 9.55
CA LEU A 293 -11.26 27.13 8.83
C LEU A 293 -11.18 27.75 7.42
N ASN A 294 -12.32 27.86 6.74
CA ASN A 294 -12.42 28.47 5.41
C ASN A 294 -13.76 29.24 5.24
N PRO A 295 -13.78 30.57 5.44
CA PRO A 295 -14.99 31.37 5.28
C PRO A 295 -15.61 31.33 3.88
N LYS A 296 -14.87 30.93 2.83
CA LYS A 296 -15.39 30.82 1.46
C LYS A 296 -16.44 29.71 1.32
N LEU A 297 -16.45 28.74 2.23
CA LEU A 297 -17.44 27.67 2.26
C LEU A 297 -18.86 28.15 2.61
N LYS A 298 -19.05 29.41 3.02
CA LYS A 298 -20.39 29.98 3.25
C LYS A 298 -21.24 29.93 1.99
N SER A 299 -20.69 30.31 0.83
CA SER A 299 -21.42 30.28 -0.45
C SER A 299 -21.75 28.85 -0.88
N GLN A 300 -20.86 27.90 -0.62
CA GLN A 300 -21.13 26.47 -0.84
C GLN A 300 -22.27 25.99 0.05
N ALA A 301 -22.23 26.26 1.36
CA ALA A 301 -23.30 25.91 2.29
C ALA A 301 -24.67 26.45 1.85
N GLN A 302 -24.73 27.69 1.35
CA GLN A 302 -25.96 28.30 0.85
C GLN A 302 -26.51 27.63 -0.42
N GLY A 303 -25.65 27.11 -1.29
CA GLY A 303 -26.06 26.46 -2.55
C GLY A 303 -26.20 24.94 -2.49
N ASP A 304 -25.72 24.32 -1.42
CA ASP A 304 -25.67 22.86 -1.27
C ASP A 304 -27.04 22.28 -0.90
N SER A 305 -27.63 21.49 -1.80
CA SER A 305 -28.94 20.86 -1.58
C SER A 305 -28.97 19.87 -0.43
N ASP A 306 -27.82 19.27 -0.09
CA ASP A 306 -27.76 18.33 1.05
C ASP A 306 -27.98 19.08 2.39
N MET A 307 -27.87 20.41 2.40
CA MET A 307 -28.12 21.30 3.54
C MET A 307 -29.55 21.88 3.59
N ASP A 308 -30.44 21.54 2.66
CA ASP A 308 -31.75 22.21 2.54
C ASP A 308 -32.61 22.11 3.81
N ARG A 309 -32.44 21.04 4.60
CA ARG A 309 -33.11 20.86 5.90
C ARG A 309 -32.76 21.95 6.92
N LEU A 310 -31.63 22.64 6.75
CA LEU A 310 -31.17 23.70 7.65
C LEU A 310 -31.56 25.11 7.20
N ARG A 311 -32.23 25.29 6.05
CA ARG A 311 -32.49 26.63 5.47
C ARG A 311 -33.31 27.55 6.38
N GLU A 312 -34.24 26.97 7.13
CA GLU A 312 -35.07 27.69 8.11
C GLU A 312 -34.42 27.76 9.51
N ASN A 313 -33.30 27.05 9.73
CA ASN A 313 -32.61 27.05 11.01
C ASN A 313 -31.89 28.39 11.23
N GLU A 314 -32.20 29.08 12.34
CA GLU A 314 -31.63 30.40 12.65
C GLU A 314 -30.11 30.37 12.82
N ARG A 315 -29.55 29.30 13.41
CA ARG A 315 -28.10 29.16 13.56
C ARG A 315 -27.44 29.02 12.21
N PHE A 316 -27.99 28.19 11.32
CA PHE A 316 -27.49 28.04 9.96
C PHE A 316 -27.48 29.39 9.22
N ARG A 317 -28.61 30.11 9.21
CA ARG A 317 -28.72 31.44 8.59
C ARG A 317 -27.68 32.43 9.12
N ARG A 318 -27.41 32.43 10.43
CA ARG A 318 -26.36 33.29 11.02
C ARG A 318 -24.96 32.88 10.58
N LEU A 319 -24.66 31.58 10.56
CA LEU A 319 -23.35 31.06 10.18
C LEU A 319 -23.01 31.34 8.71
N THR A 320 -24.01 31.23 7.83
CA THR A 320 -23.81 31.36 6.39
C THR A 320 -24.05 32.77 5.87
N LYS A 321 -24.42 33.74 6.72
CA LYS A 321 -24.58 35.14 6.30
C LYS A 321 -23.22 35.71 5.88
N GLU A 322 -23.19 36.43 4.76
CA GLU A 322 -22.00 37.14 4.28
C GLU A 322 -21.53 38.18 5.30
#